data_AF-A0A929TTM0-F1
#
_entry.id   AF-A0A929TTM0-F1
#
_cell.length_a   1.000
_cell.length_b   1.000
_cell.length_c   1.000
_cell.angle_alpha   90.00
_cell.angle_beta   90.00
_cell.angle_gamma   90.00
#
_symmetry.space_group_name_H-M   'P 1'
#
loop_
_entity.id
_entity.type
_entity.pdbx_description
1 polymer ?
#
loop_
_entity_poly.entity_id
_entity_poly.type
_entity_poly.pdbx_seq_one_letter_code
_entity_poly.pdbx_strand_id
1 'polypeptide(L)'
;YYVMDEYDIFLKYLNDEDVYTYYSISDWDYYFYALWINDEKDFFNKLVEENRKYFKDAVKEAKEYDDYESEQDREETVKAWEMDAYYFEEMISRIKSGIKKPKIKLSLYPEYSCYLTDCVVHKF
;
A
#
# COMPACT_ATOMS: atom_id res chain seq x y z
N TYR A 1 -14.55 -0.14 -10.09
CA TYR A 1 -13.12 -0.45 -10.28
C TYR A 1 -12.67 0.21 -11.57
N TYR A 2 -11.67 1.08 -11.50
CA TYR A 2 -11.09 1.81 -12.63
C TYR A 2 -9.70 1.25 -12.95
N VAL A 3 -9.29 1.32 -14.21
CA VAL A 3 -7.90 1.04 -14.61
C VAL A 3 -7.33 2.37 -15.05
N MET A 4 -6.33 2.86 -14.32
CA MET A 4 -5.59 4.06 -14.68
C MET A 4 -4.67 3.74 -15.85
N ASP A 5 -4.55 4.67 -16.80
CA ASP A 5 -3.57 4.58 -17.89
C ASP A 5 -2.49 5.69 -17.79
N GLU A 6 -2.73 6.76 -17.01
CA GLU A 6 -1.84 7.91 -16.81
C GLU A 6 -0.90 7.75 -15.60
N TYR A 7 -0.18 6.62 -15.57
CA TYR A 7 0.65 6.25 -14.41
C TYR A 7 1.86 7.16 -14.19
N ASP A 8 2.42 7.73 -15.24
CA ASP A 8 3.53 8.68 -15.18
C ASP A 8 3.11 9.99 -14.50
N ILE A 9 1.95 10.54 -14.89
CA ILE A 9 1.35 11.73 -14.29
C ILE A 9 1.02 11.46 -12.82
N PHE A 10 0.40 10.31 -12.54
CA PHE A 10 0.05 9.88 -11.19
C PHE A 10 1.26 9.75 -10.27
N LEU A 11 2.34 9.09 -10.73
CA LEU A 11 3.58 8.98 -9.95
C LEU A 11 4.21 10.32 -9.65
N LYS A 12 4.31 11.18 -10.67
CA LYS A 12 4.91 12.50 -10.51
C LYS A 12 4.26 13.25 -9.35
N TYR A 13 2.94 13.26 -9.29
CA TYR A 13 2.22 13.98 -8.24
C TYR A 13 2.32 13.32 -6.87
N LEU A 14 2.24 12.00 -6.77
CA LEU A 14 2.42 11.32 -5.49
C LEU A 14 3.82 11.55 -4.89
N ASN A 15 4.84 11.60 -5.75
CA ASN A 15 6.21 11.86 -5.34
C ASN A 15 6.41 13.34 -4.96
N ASP A 16 5.86 14.28 -5.74
CA ASP A 16 5.97 15.72 -5.47
C ASP A 16 5.32 16.11 -4.12
N GLU A 17 4.26 15.42 -3.71
CA GLU A 17 3.54 15.67 -2.45
C GLU A 17 3.96 14.75 -1.29
N ASP A 18 4.94 13.87 -1.51
CA ASP A 18 5.39 12.86 -0.53
C ASP A 18 4.23 12.09 0.12
N VAL A 19 3.16 11.82 -0.63
CA VAL A 19 1.89 11.27 -0.11
C VAL A 19 2.10 9.94 0.62
N TYR A 20 3.04 9.13 0.12
CA TYR A 20 3.42 7.85 0.72
C TYR A 20 3.97 7.97 2.16
N THR A 21 4.36 9.17 2.61
CA THR A 21 4.83 9.40 3.99
C THR A 21 3.69 9.59 4.99
N TYR A 22 2.49 9.93 4.52
CA TYR A 22 1.33 10.24 5.35
C TYR A 22 0.30 9.11 5.42
N TYR A 23 0.40 8.12 4.53
CA TYR A 23 -0.57 7.04 4.39
C TYR A 23 0.09 5.67 4.48
N SER A 24 -0.63 4.70 5.05
CA SER A 24 -0.29 3.30 4.80
C SER A 24 -0.58 2.97 3.35
N ILE A 25 0.48 2.64 2.61
CA ILE A 25 0.40 2.33 1.19
C ILE A 25 0.50 0.83 0.90
N SER A 26 0.50 -0.03 1.93
CA SER A 26 0.75 -1.46 1.77
C SER A 26 -0.26 -2.17 0.88
N ASP A 27 -1.47 -1.63 0.73
CA ASP A 27 -2.52 -2.16 -0.14
C ASP A 27 -2.67 -1.38 -1.46
N TRP A 28 -1.81 -0.39 -1.73
CA TRP A 28 -1.86 0.46 -2.93
C TRP A 28 -1.18 -0.22 -4.12
N ASP A 29 -1.78 -1.31 -4.60
CA ASP A 29 -1.28 -2.09 -5.73
C ASP A 29 -1.01 -1.23 -6.98
N TYR A 30 -1.84 -0.23 -7.22
CA TYR A 30 -1.72 0.75 -8.30
C TYR A 30 -0.49 1.64 -8.18
N TYR A 31 -0.07 2.02 -6.97
CA TYR A 31 1.12 2.83 -6.77
C TYR A 31 2.40 2.02 -7.00
N PHE A 32 2.50 0.85 -6.38
CA PHE A 32 3.61 -0.08 -6.63
C PHE A 32 3.70 -0.50 -8.10
N TYR A 33 2.54 -0.70 -8.76
CA TYR A 33 2.50 -1.00 -10.19
C TYR A 33 2.99 0.18 -11.03
N ALA A 34 2.54 1.41 -10.72
CA ALA A 34 2.98 2.62 -11.40
C ALA A 34 4.50 2.77 -11.33
N LEU A 35 5.09 2.61 -10.13
CA LEU A 35 6.55 2.62 -9.93
C LEU A 35 7.23 1.55 -10.79
N TRP A 36 6.66 0.34 -10.82
CA TRP A 36 7.23 -0.77 -11.56
C TRP A 36 7.25 -0.51 -13.07
N ILE A 37 6.18 -0.01 -13.66
CA ILE A 37 6.10 0.19 -15.11
C ILE A 37 6.87 1.43 -15.61
N ASN A 38 7.11 2.42 -14.73
CA ASN A 38 7.91 3.61 -15.02
C ASN A 38 9.40 3.43 -14.70
N ASP A 39 9.84 2.20 -14.44
CA ASP A 39 11.24 1.84 -14.15
C ASP A 39 11.83 2.48 -12.88
N GLU A 40 10.99 2.89 -11.92
CA GLU A 40 11.39 3.46 -10.62
C GLU A 40 11.79 2.34 -9.62
N LYS A 41 12.69 1.44 -10.02
CA LYS A 41 12.99 0.19 -9.30
C LYS A 41 13.64 0.41 -7.93
N ASP A 42 14.52 1.40 -7.82
CA ASP A 42 15.22 1.69 -6.57
C ASP A 42 14.23 2.16 -5.50
N PHE A 43 13.34 3.08 -5.86
CA PHE A 43 12.32 3.58 -4.95
C PHE A 43 11.25 2.53 -4.65
N PHE A 44 10.83 1.74 -5.65
CA PHE A 44 9.98 0.58 -5.44
C PHE A 44 10.57 -0.38 -4.39
N ASN A 45 11.84 -0.76 -4.54
CA ASN A 45 12.48 -1.70 -3.62
C ASN A 45 12.62 -1.10 -2.21
N LYS A 46 12.92 0.21 -2.10
CA LYS A 46 12.94 0.91 -0.81
C LYS A 46 11.60 0.78 -0.10
N LEU A 47 10.49 1.11 -0.77
CA LEU A 47 9.15 1.03 -0.18
C LEU A 47 8.77 -0.42 0.19
N VAL A 48 9.16 -1.40 -0.63
CA VAL A 48 8.94 -2.82 -0.32
C VAL A 48 9.65 -3.22 0.98
N GLU A 49 10.91 -2.86 1.15
CA GLU A 49 11.65 -3.18 2.38
C GLU A 49 11.12 -2.44 3.60
N GLU A 50 10.69 -1.18 3.44
CA GLU A 50 10.05 -0.41 4.51
C GLU A 50 8.73 -1.05 4.96
N ASN A 51 7.88 -1.49 4.03
CA ASN A 51 6.62 -2.16 4.36
C ASN A 51 6.85 -3.56 4.97
N ARG A 52 7.83 -4.32 4.49
CA ARG A 52 8.24 -5.61 5.10
C ARG A 52 8.66 -5.43 6.54
N LYS A 53 9.47 -4.40 6.82
CA LYS A 53 9.89 -4.05 8.17
C LYS A 53 8.69 -3.68 9.02
N TYR A 54 7.80 -2.82 8.51
CA TYR A 54 6.58 -2.43 9.20
C TYR A 54 5.73 -3.64 9.62
N PHE A 55 5.43 -4.57 8.70
CA PHE A 55 4.67 -5.77 9.03
C PHE A 55 5.36 -6.65 10.07
N LYS A 56 6.67 -6.81 9.96
CA LYS A 56 7.45 -7.57 10.95
C LYS A 56 7.38 -6.95 12.34
N ASP A 57 7.52 -5.63 12.41
CA ASP A 57 7.44 -4.88 13.67
C ASP A 57 6.00 -4.95 14.23
N ALA A 58 4.96 -4.80 13.41
CA ALA A 58 3.56 -4.93 13.82
C ALA A 58 3.20 -6.33 14.36
N VAL A 59 3.66 -7.41 13.71
CA VAL A 59 3.49 -8.78 14.22
C VAL A 59 4.20 -8.97 15.55
N LYS A 60 5.40 -8.40 15.71
CA LYS A 60 6.17 -8.48 16.95
C LYS A 60 5.45 -7.73 18.08
N GLU A 61 5.04 -6.50 17.83
CA GLU A 61 4.29 -5.67 18.79
C GLU A 61 2.99 -6.37 19.20
N ALA A 62 2.25 -6.94 18.25
CA ALA A 62 1.03 -7.68 18.55
C ALA A 62 1.27 -8.91 19.44
N LYS A 63 2.44 -9.55 19.36
CA LYS A 63 2.84 -10.68 20.22
C LYS A 63 3.28 -10.25 21.61
N GLU A 64 3.89 -9.07 21.73
CA GLU A 64 4.44 -8.52 22.98
C GLU A 64 3.40 -7.72 23.78
N TYR A 65 2.32 -7.25 23.15
CA TYR A 65 1.22 -6.54 23.81
C TYR A 65 0.49 -7.47 24.80
N ASP A 66 0.41 -7.04 26.06
CA ASP A 66 -0.11 -7.84 27.17
C ASP A 66 -1.52 -7.44 27.63
N ASP A 67 -2.05 -6.33 27.10
CA ASP A 67 -3.36 -5.75 27.45
C ASP A 67 -4.49 -6.18 26.49
N TYR A 68 -4.48 -7.44 26.05
CA TYR A 68 -5.60 -8.03 25.32
C TYR A 68 -6.68 -8.53 26.29
N GLU A 69 -7.95 -8.45 25.88
CA GLU A 69 -9.08 -9.00 26.66
C GLU A 69 -8.97 -10.52 26.85
N SER A 70 -8.37 -11.22 25.87
CA SER A 70 -8.09 -12.64 25.94
C SER A 70 -6.88 -13.07 25.09
N GLU A 71 -6.38 -14.27 25.35
CA GLU A 71 -5.39 -14.93 24.50
C GLU A 71 -5.88 -15.11 23.05
N GLN A 72 -7.17 -15.37 22.88
CA GLN A 72 -7.77 -15.53 21.55
C GLN A 72 -7.70 -14.23 20.76
N ASP A 73 -7.99 -13.08 21.38
CA ASP A 73 -7.92 -11.76 20.72
C ASP A 73 -6.49 -11.45 20.27
N ARG A 74 -5.49 -11.82 21.09
CA ARG A 74 -4.09 -11.73 20.71
C ARG A 74 -3.78 -12.57 19.48
N GLU A 75 -4.17 -13.85 19.50
CA GLU A 75 -3.92 -14.75 18.37
C GLU A 75 -4.59 -14.28 17.08
N GLU A 76 -5.83 -13.77 17.16
CA GLU A 76 -6.56 -13.23 16.02
C GLU A 76 -5.87 -11.98 15.46
N THR A 77 -5.42 -11.08 16.34
CA THR A 77 -4.66 -9.88 15.95
C THR A 77 -3.34 -10.23 15.26
N VAL A 78 -2.58 -11.17 15.83
CA VAL A 78 -1.34 -11.66 15.22
C VAL A 78 -1.58 -12.29 13.85
N LYS A 79 -2.61 -13.15 13.74
CA LYS A 79 -2.99 -13.79 12.46
C LYS A 79 -3.39 -12.76 11.41
N ALA A 80 -4.09 -11.70 11.80
CA ALA A 80 -4.46 -10.62 10.89
C ALA A 80 -3.22 -9.93 10.31
N TRP A 81 -2.25 -9.56 11.14
CA TRP A 81 -0.99 -8.96 10.68
C TRP A 81 -0.17 -9.89 9.79
N GLU A 82 -0.08 -11.18 10.14
CA GLU A 82 0.61 -12.18 9.33
C GLU A 82 -0.08 -12.37 7.96
N MET A 83 -1.41 -12.26 7.91
CA MET A 83 -2.18 -12.32 6.66
C MET A 83 -1.96 -11.09 5.79
N ASP A 84 -1.93 -9.89 6.37
CA ASP A 84 -1.67 -8.66 5.63
C ASP A 84 -0.26 -8.66 5.02
N ALA A 85 0.73 -9.13 5.77
CA ALA A 85 2.09 -9.32 5.27
C ALA A 85 2.13 -10.31 4.08
N TYR A 86 1.37 -11.41 4.16
CA TYR A 86 1.24 -12.37 3.06
C TYR A 86 0.60 -11.74 1.82
N TYR A 87 -0.49 -10.99 1.98
CA TYR A 87 -1.14 -10.32 0.86
C TYR A 87 -0.27 -9.24 0.22
N PHE A 88 0.55 -8.56 1.00
CA PHE A 88 1.55 -7.63 0.49
C PHE A 88 2.55 -8.34 -0.43
N GLU A 89 3.13 -9.48 0.01
CA GLU A 89 4.07 -10.23 -0.81
C GLU A 89 3.43 -10.78 -2.10
N GLU A 90 2.20 -11.29 -2.01
CA GLU A 90 1.42 -11.71 -3.17
C GLU A 90 1.20 -10.54 -4.15
N MET A 91 0.90 -9.34 -3.64
CA MET A 91 0.77 -8.13 -4.46
C MET A 91 2.07 -7.80 -5.19
N ILE A 92 3.20 -7.76 -4.48
CA ILE A 92 4.51 -7.45 -5.05
C ILE A 92 4.91 -8.50 -6.11
N SER A 93 4.67 -9.79 -5.84
CA SER A 93 4.91 -10.88 -6.80
C SER A 93 4.10 -10.70 -8.08
N ARG A 94 2.80 -10.41 -7.96
CA ARG A 94 1.92 -10.14 -9.11
C ARG A 94 2.42 -8.95 -9.94
N ILE A 95 2.81 -7.85 -9.29
CA ILE A 95 3.31 -6.66 -9.98
C ILE A 95 4.59 -6.98 -10.77
N LYS A 96 5.55 -7.66 -10.13
CA LYS A 96 6.81 -8.06 -10.78
C LYS A 96 6.60 -8.99 -11.98
N SER A 97 5.58 -9.84 -11.93
CA SER A 97 5.24 -10.74 -13.05
C SER A 97 4.71 -10.00 -14.30
N GLY A 98 4.20 -8.77 -14.14
CA GLY A 98 3.62 -7.99 -15.25
C GLY A 98 2.32 -8.54 -15.83
N ILE A 99 1.75 -9.60 -15.25
CA ILE A 99 0.64 -10.36 -15.85
C ILE A 99 -0.68 -9.57 -15.83
N LYS A 100 -0.86 -8.62 -14.90
CA LYS A 100 -2.15 -7.96 -14.69
C LYS A 100 -2.02 -6.50 -14.23
N LYS A 101 -2.70 -5.59 -14.92
CA LYS A 101 -2.94 -4.22 -14.43
C LYS A 101 -3.81 -4.25 -13.17
N PRO A 102 -3.43 -3.55 -12.09
CA PRO A 102 -4.24 -3.47 -10.88
C PRO A 102 -5.57 -2.77 -11.17
N LYS A 103 -6.59 -3.13 -10.39
CA LYS A 103 -7.92 -2.52 -10.47
C LYS A 103 -8.08 -1.59 -9.28
N ILE A 104 -8.18 -0.30 -9.54
CA ILE A 104 -8.29 0.70 -8.48
C ILE A 104 -9.72 0.68 -7.94
N LYS A 105 -9.84 0.48 -6.63
CA LYS A 105 -11.07 0.74 -5.89
C LYS A 105 -11.01 2.18 -5.41
N LEU A 106 -11.86 3.02 -5.97
CA LEU A 106 -11.96 4.41 -5.55
C LEU A 106 -12.64 4.48 -4.18
N SER A 107 -11.94 5.02 -3.19
CA SER A 107 -12.49 5.40 -1.88
C SER A 107 -12.46 6.92 -1.75
N LEU A 108 -13.60 7.51 -1.36
CA LEU A 108 -13.64 8.93 -1.01
C LEU A 108 -12.85 9.13 0.27
N TYR A 109 -11.92 10.07 0.23
CA TYR A 109 -11.22 10.52 1.42
C TYR A 109 -11.89 11.82 1.88
N PRO A 110 -12.57 11.82 3.05
CA PRO A 110 -13.36 12.96 3.51
C PRO A 110 -12.58 14.29 3.52
N GLU A 111 -11.27 14.23 3.73
CA GLU A 111 -10.35 15.36 3.81
C GLU A 111 -10.26 16.14 2.49
N TYR A 112 -10.41 15.46 1.36
CA TYR A 112 -10.20 16.06 0.04
C TYR A 112 -11.49 16.39 -0.71
N SER A 113 -12.66 15.98 -0.20
CA SER A 113 -13.94 16.07 -0.92
C SER A 113 -13.95 15.41 -2.31
N CYS A 114 -12.90 14.68 -2.68
CA CYS A 114 -12.72 13.90 -3.91
C CYS A 114 -12.02 12.57 -3.61
N TYR A 115 -11.96 11.68 -4.61
CA TYR A 115 -11.12 10.48 -4.53
C TYR A 115 -9.65 10.90 -4.55
N LEU A 116 -8.80 10.38 -3.66
CA LEU A 116 -7.38 10.77 -3.61
C LEU A 116 -6.72 10.69 -5.00
N THR A 117 -7.00 9.61 -5.72
CA THR A 117 -6.53 9.43 -7.10
C THR A 117 -6.98 10.56 -8.04
N ASP A 118 -8.23 11.01 -7.92
CA ASP A 118 -8.76 12.11 -8.73
C ASP A 118 -8.17 13.45 -8.31
N CYS A 119 -7.99 13.68 -7.00
CA CYS A 119 -7.38 14.91 -6.47
C CYS A 119 -5.92 15.06 -6.95
N VAL A 120 -5.16 13.96 -6.87
CA VAL A 120 -3.76 13.87 -7.32
C VAL A 120 -3.66 14.12 -8.83
N VAL A 121 -4.54 13.52 -9.63
CA VAL A 121 -4.49 13.67 -11.10
C VAL A 121 -4.95 15.05 -11.57
N HIS A 122 -6.01 15.61 -10.97
CA HIS A 122 -6.70 16.78 -11.52
C HIS A 122 -6.43 18.11 -10.78
N LYS A 123 -5.71 18.11 -9.66
CA LYS A 123 -5.41 19.31 -8.84
C LYS A 123 -6.65 20.15 -8.52
N PHE A 124 -7.57 19.57 -7.77
CA PHE A 124 -8.73 20.30 -7.22
C PHE A 124 -8.37 21.11 -5.98
#